data_AF-A0A1F9SLA0-F1
#
_entry.id   AF-A0A1F9SLA0-F1
#
_cell.length_a   1.000
_cell.length_b   1.000
_cell.length_c   1.000
_cell.angle_alpha   90.00
_cell.angle_beta   90.00
_cell.angle_gamma   90.00
#
_symmetry.space_group_name_H-M   'P 1'
#
loop_
_entity.id
_entity.type
_entity.pdbx_description
1 polymer ?
#
loop_
_entity_poly.entity_id
_entity_poly.type
_entity_poly.pdbx_seq_one_letter_code
_entity_poly.pdbx_strand_id
1 'polypeptide(L)'
;MAKGFAYFLVLAAAAAVLGYFTLPVNRVNMRSRLVMLGDFNSDNMWDSRDAALLAAFVADPFAGPADTAYKADVNHNGLLDAEDIAFLEALYAAGDPYKARAKSEAGGRAFPYPREFFRYVPDTEYIQRPVIAIKHPAEDASPLTFLKQVRLAGKGGYQGALLHEIYSEGIRFTLAYAKRAPWLDPREKVYGDAKLRRCAALWAAGRHYELLLDITGLTEDAETLTVKGQPPFVAQSLYFRDHLRALLESPLYKNYTAGKAPAEEVLKAIEKYALEDMKLTVDLVNMEAPRNFLELKNYADRVRWQYYKTTSTRRDFRRLLLFAQYDRRYLRAAARTTKKLADAPLENHNLPMVLLFREALAIKDGNKLAAVGLVDEAVRIPFAWIKSIPRNKLPASVALENFLLPGNKEDGSDKSRHWNVFGGISLYKSPEASLQLALAREVNDFREEGRTPKAMTEFIRDTMANLNGIYYVVSINPALLK
;
A
#
# COMPACT_ATOMS: atom_id res chain seq x y z
N MET A 1 -61.01 -15.22 4.50
CA MET A 1 -60.16 -15.78 3.43
C MET A 1 -59.20 -14.77 2.77
N ALA A 2 -59.62 -13.56 2.43
CA ALA A 2 -58.77 -12.58 1.71
C ALA A 2 -57.46 -12.17 2.42
N LYS A 3 -57.46 -11.98 3.75
CA LYS A 3 -56.25 -11.60 4.51
C LYS A 3 -55.20 -12.71 4.55
N GLY A 4 -55.61 -13.97 4.68
CA GLY A 4 -54.70 -15.12 4.71
C GLY A 4 -53.96 -15.29 3.37
N PHE A 5 -54.66 -15.07 2.25
CA PHE A 5 -54.05 -15.09 0.93
C PHE A 5 -53.03 -13.95 0.73
N ALA A 6 -53.34 -12.75 1.23
CA ALA A 6 -52.40 -11.62 1.18
C ALA A 6 -51.13 -11.88 2.00
N TYR A 7 -51.25 -12.42 3.22
CA TYR A 7 -50.08 -12.79 4.03
C TYR A 7 -49.25 -13.90 3.38
N PHE A 8 -49.90 -14.89 2.77
CA PHE A 8 -49.21 -15.94 2.03
C PHE A 8 -48.42 -15.39 0.84
N LEU A 9 -48.99 -14.45 0.07
CA LEU A 9 -48.29 -13.80 -1.04
C LEU A 9 -47.09 -12.96 -0.57
N VAL A 10 -47.21 -12.25 0.55
CA VAL A 10 -46.10 -11.48 1.14
C VAL A 10 -44.98 -12.41 1.63
N LEU A 11 -45.33 -13.52 2.29
CA LEU A 11 -44.37 -14.54 2.72
C LEU A 11 -43.69 -15.24 1.54
N ALA A 12 -44.45 -15.58 0.50
CA ALA A 12 -43.91 -16.18 -0.72
C ALA A 12 -42.99 -15.20 -1.47
N ALA A 13 -43.35 -13.91 -1.54
CA ALA A 13 -42.51 -12.88 -2.13
C ALA A 13 -41.23 -12.65 -1.29
N ALA A 14 -41.35 -12.59 0.03
CA ALA A 14 -40.19 -12.47 0.93
C ALA A 14 -39.27 -13.69 0.84
N ALA A 15 -39.83 -14.90 0.75
CA ALA A 15 -39.07 -16.14 0.55
C ALA A 15 -38.42 -16.20 -0.83
N ALA A 16 -39.09 -15.74 -1.89
CA ALA A 16 -38.52 -15.65 -3.24
C ALA A 16 -37.40 -14.61 -3.31
N VAL A 17 -37.56 -13.46 -2.63
CA VAL A 17 -36.52 -12.42 -2.52
C VAL A 17 -35.32 -12.95 -1.73
N LEU A 18 -35.54 -13.56 -0.56
CA LEU A 18 -34.49 -14.22 0.23
C LEU A 18 -33.81 -15.33 -0.58
N GLY A 19 -34.58 -16.17 -1.27
CA GLY A 19 -34.08 -17.21 -2.17
C GLY A 19 -33.24 -16.65 -3.31
N TYR A 20 -33.68 -15.58 -3.96
CA TYR A 20 -32.96 -14.91 -5.04
C TYR A 20 -31.63 -14.27 -4.55
N PHE A 21 -31.62 -13.67 -3.36
CA PHE A 21 -30.42 -13.09 -2.76
C PHE A 21 -29.49 -14.13 -2.10
N THR A 22 -29.97 -15.35 -1.82
CA THR A 22 -29.18 -16.45 -1.23
C THR A 22 -28.73 -17.49 -2.25
N LEU A 23 -29.42 -17.61 -3.39
CA LEU A 23 -28.95 -18.39 -4.53
C LEU A 23 -27.61 -17.78 -4.99
N PRO A 24 -26.52 -18.56 -5.04
CA PRO A 24 -25.24 -18.07 -5.53
C PRO A 24 -25.33 -17.84 -7.04
N VAL A 25 -25.89 -16.70 -7.45
CA VAL A 25 -25.92 -16.25 -8.85
C VAL A 25 -24.53 -15.76 -9.31
N ASN A 26 -23.52 -15.84 -8.44
CA ASN A 26 -22.11 -15.73 -8.83
C ASN A 26 -21.65 -16.98 -9.60
N ARG A 27 -22.38 -17.40 -10.65
CA ARG A 27 -21.63 -17.85 -11.83
C ARG A 27 -20.91 -16.60 -12.28
N VAL A 28 -19.63 -16.49 -11.93
CA VAL A 28 -18.77 -15.44 -12.46
C VAL A 28 -19.01 -15.46 -13.97
N ASN A 29 -19.62 -14.42 -14.51
CA ASN A 29 -19.61 -14.21 -15.95
C ASN A 29 -18.13 -14.02 -16.28
N MET A 30 -17.44 -15.12 -16.55
CA MET A 30 -16.05 -15.12 -16.97
C MET A 30 -16.05 -14.63 -18.41
N ARG A 31 -16.14 -13.31 -18.54
CA ARG A 31 -15.68 -12.65 -19.76
C ARG A 31 -14.16 -12.68 -19.66
N SER A 32 -13.56 -13.34 -20.64
CA SER A 32 -12.12 -13.35 -20.83
C SER A 32 -11.82 -12.60 -22.10
N ARG A 33 -10.83 -11.73 -22.04
CA ARG A 33 -10.26 -11.10 -23.23
C ARG A 33 -9.10 -11.95 -23.73
N LEU A 34 -8.96 -12.04 -25.05
CA LEU A 34 -7.76 -12.56 -25.66
C LEU A 34 -6.72 -11.45 -25.68
N VAL A 35 -5.54 -11.73 -25.13
CA VAL A 35 -4.38 -10.85 -25.10
C VAL A 35 -3.33 -11.43 -26.03
N MET A 36 -2.94 -10.65 -27.03
CA MET A 36 -1.78 -10.93 -27.88
C MET A 36 -0.54 -10.36 -27.18
N LEU A 37 0.38 -11.24 -26.79
CA LEU A 37 1.64 -10.86 -26.14
C LEU A 37 2.59 -10.28 -27.19
N GLY A 38 3.40 -9.30 -26.81
CA GLY A 38 4.23 -8.52 -27.73
C GLY A 38 3.48 -7.52 -28.61
N ASP A 39 2.15 -7.53 -28.65
CA ASP A 39 1.38 -6.49 -29.36
C ASP A 39 1.18 -5.28 -28.42
N PHE A 40 2.14 -4.34 -28.43
CA PHE A 40 2.16 -3.23 -27.49
C PHE A 40 1.11 -2.17 -27.84
N ASN A 41 0.79 -1.99 -29.13
CA ASN A 41 -0.17 -0.97 -29.59
C ASN A 41 -1.62 -1.49 -29.69
N SER A 42 -1.84 -2.79 -29.50
CA SER A 42 -3.14 -3.49 -29.56
C SER A 42 -3.83 -3.47 -30.93
N ASP A 43 -3.05 -3.48 -32.03
CA ASP A 43 -3.56 -3.53 -33.39
C ASP A 43 -3.63 -4.94 -34.00
N ASN A 44 -3.33 -5.95 -33.17
CA ASN A 44 -3.28 -7.37 -33.53
C ASN A 44 -2.24 -7.72 -34.59
N MET A 45 -1.15 -6.94 -34.65
CA MET A 45 0.02 -7.25 -35.46
C MET A 45 1.27 -7.30 -34.59
N TRP A 46 2.33 -7.90 -35.13
CA TRP A 46 3.67 -7.83 -34.57
C TRP A 46 4.55 -7.15 -35.61
N ASP A 47 4.92 -5.90 -35.39
CA ASP A 47 5.69 -5.17 -36.40
C ASP A 47 6.71 -4.18 -35.83
N SER A 48 7.25 -3.33 -36.70
CA SER A 48 8.26 -2.34 -36.31
C SER A 48 7.73 -1.26 -35.35
N ARG A 49 6.41 -1.05 -35.28
CA ARG A 49 5.78 -0.13 -34.31
C ARG A 49 5.83 -0.74 -32.92
N ASP A 50 5.59 -2.05 -32.78
CA ASP A 50 5.78 -2.74 -31.50
C ASP A 50 7.25 -2.81 -31.09
N ALA A 51 8.17 -2.96 -32.04
CA ALA A 51 9.61 -2.90 -31.76
C ALA A 51 10.02 -1.54 -31.16
N ALA A 52 9.49 -0.43 -31.70
CA ALA A 52 9.73 0.89 -31.14
C ALA A 52 9.14 1.05 -29.73
N LEU A 53 7.95 0.50 -29.47
CA LEU A 53 7.33 0.49 -28.16
C LEU A 53 8.07 -0.40 -27.16
N LEU A 54 8.63 -1.53 -27.60
CA LEU A 54 9.48 -2.39 -26.78
C LEU A 54 10.72 -1.65 -26.31
N ALA A 55 11.40 -0.92 -27.21
CA ALA A 55 12.57 -0.13 -26.84
C ALA A 55 12.24 0.95 -25.79
N ALA A 56 11.11 1.64 -25.95
CA ALA A 56 10.62 2.61 -24.96
C ALA A 56 10.26 1.93 -23.63
N PHE A 57 9.62 0.76 -23.67
CA PHE A 57 9.28 -0.03 -22.49
C PHE A 57 10.53 -0.51 -21.74
N VAL A 58 11.55 -1.00 -22.45
CA VAL A 58 12.80 -1.44 -21.83
C VAL A 58 13.53 -0.29 -21.13
N ALA A 59 13.41 0.94 -21.65
CA ALA A 59 14.02 2.12 -21.05
C ALA A 59 13.30 2.60 -19.77
N ASP A 60 11.99 2.39 -19.65
CA ASP A 60 11.21 2.66 -18.45
C ASP A 60 10.07 1.65 -18.27
N PRO A 61 10.37 0.45 -17.74
CA PRO A 61 9.40 -0.64 -17.68
C PRO A 61 8.29 -0.41 -16.65
N PHE A 62 8.31 0.72 -15.94
CA PHE A 62 7.34 1.07 -14.90
C PHE A 62 6.44 2.26 -15.28
N ALA A 63 6.73 2.97 -16.38
CA ALA A 63 5.95 4.13 -16.82
C ALA A 63 4.51 3.79 -17.27
N GLY A 64 4.28 2.58 -17.80
CA GLY A 64 3.00 2.15 -18.32
C GLY A 64 2.16 1.32 -17.33
N PRO A 65 0.90 1.01 -17.66
CA PRO A 65 0.06 0.11 -16.87
C PRO A 65 0.66 -1.31 -16.78
N ALA A 66 0.24 -2.08 -15.78
CA ALA A 66 0.73 -3.45 -15.57
C ALA A 66 0.48 -4.35 -16.80
N ASP A 67 -0.63 -4.13 -17.52
CA ASP A 67 -0.97 -4.81 -18.77
C ASP A 67 0.11 -4.70 -19.85
N THR A 68 0.76 -3.54 -19.97
CA THR A 68 1.83 -3.34 -20.96
C THR A 68 3.04 -4.20 -20.63
N ALA A 69 3.42 -4.26 -19.35
CA ALA A 69 4.51 -5.12 -18.90
C ALA A 69 4.15 -6.60 -18.97
N TYR A 70 2.90 -6.96 -18.69
CA TYR A 70 2.40 -8.33 -18.82
C TYR A 70 2.52 -8.85 -20.26
N LYS A 71 2.28 -7.99 -21.25
CA LYS A 71 2.47 -8.36 -22.67
C LYS A 71 3.92 -8.68 -23.03
N ALA A 72 4.89 -8.26 -22.22
CA ALA A 72 6.31 -8.46 -22.49
C ALA A 72 6.85 -9.79 -21.95
N ASP A 73 6.18 -10.43 -20.99
CA ASP A 73 6.53 -11.75 -20.44
C ASP A 73 5.98 -12.85 -21.37
N VAL A 74 6.73 -13.13 -22.43
CA VAL A 74 6.33 -14.06 -23.51
C VAL A 74 6.76 -15.50 -23.24
N ASN A 75 7.71 -15.72 -22.34
CA ASN A 75 8.07 -17.05 -21.85
C ASN A 75 7.23 -17.50 -20.64
N HIS A 76 6.41 -16.60 -20.06
CA HIS A 76 5.44 -16.83 -19.00
C HIS A 76 6.04 -17.28 -17.68
N ASN A 77 7.29 -16.88 -17.41
CA ASN A 77 7.99 -17.26 -16.20
C ASN A 77 7.77 -16.25 -15.05
N GLY A 78 7.04 -15.15 -15.30
CA GLY A 78 6.75 -14.11 -14.31
C GLY A 78 7.91 -13.14 -14.07
N LEU A 79 8.99 -13.29 -14.82
CA LEU A 79 10.13 -12.37 -14.93
C LEU A 79 10.04 -11.67 -16.28
N LEU A 80 10.70 -10.52 -16.38
CA LEU A 80 11.05 -9.92 -17.65
C LEU A 80 12.57 -10.02 -17.78
N ASP A 81 13.04 -10.96 -18.57
CA ASP A 81 14.46 -11.26 -18.73
C ASP A 81 14.94 -11.12 -20.19
N ALA A 82 16.20 -11.46 -20.44
CA ALA A 82 16.80 -11.30 -21.77
C ALA A 82 16.19 -12.25 -22.82
N GLU A 83 15.59 -13.35 -22.41
CA GLU A 83 14.94 -14.31 -23.30
C GLU A 83 13.66 -13.71 -23.88
N ASP A 84 12.84 -13.06 -23.03
CA ASP A 84 11.64 -12.35 -23.47
C ASP A 84 11.94 -11.31 -24.55
N ILE A 85 12.95 -10.47 -24.31
CA ILE A 85 13.38 -9.44 -25.27
C ILE A 85 13.83 -10.07 -26.58
N ALA A 86 14.62 -11.14 -26.53
CA ALA A 86 15.09 -11.83 -27.72
C ALA A 86 13.95 -12.46 -28.52
N PHE A 87 12.94 -13.03 -27.85
CA PHE A 87 11.75 -13.58 -28.51
C PHE A 87 10.93 -12.50 -29.18
N LEU A 88 10.70 -11.37 -28.51
CA LEU A 88 9.95 -10.24 -29.06
C LEU A 88 10.66 -9.61 -30.26
N GLU A 89 11.98 -9.36 -30.19
CA GLU A 89 12.76 -8.84 -31.31
C GLU A 89 12.71 -9.76 -32.54
N ALA A 90 12.83 -11.07 -32.33
CA ALA A 90 12.72 -12.06 -33.39
C ALA A 90 11.30 -12.11 -34.00
N LEU A 91 10.27 -11.94 -33.16
CA LEU A 91 8.87 -11.89 -33.57
C LEU A 91 8.58 -10.68 -34.46
N TYR A 92 8.99 -9.48 -34.03
CA TYR A 92 8.79 -8.25 -34.81
C TYR A 92 9.58 -8.23 -36.12
N ALA A 93 10.79 -8.78 -36.11
CA ALA A 93 11.61 -8.87 -37.32
C ALA A 93 11.00 -9.81 -38.38
N ALA A 94 10.24 -10.83 -37.96
CA ALA A 94 9.58 -11.76 -38.87
C ALA A 94 8.16 -11.33 -39.28
N GLY A 95 7.49 -10.57 -38.42
CA GLY A 95 6.07 -10.18 -38.55
C GLY A 95 5.08 -11.35 -38.47
N ASP A 96 5.58 -12.55 -38.17
CA ASP A 96 4.83 -13.81 -38.18
C ASP A 96 5.51 -14.80 -37.23
N PRO A 97 4.80 -15.33 -36.22
CA PRO A 97 5.36 -16.21 -35.20
C PRO A 97 5.80 -17.57 -35.77
N TYR A 98 5.18 -18.05 -36.85
CA TYR A 98 5.61 -19.28 -37.53
C TYR A 98 6.96 -19.08 -38.23
N LYS A 99 7.15 -17.92 -38.86
CA LYS A 99 8.42 -17.57 -39.51
C LYS A 99 9.53 -17.32 -38.48
N ALA A 100 9.23 -16.60 -37.41
CA ALA A 100 10.17 -16.34 -36.31
C ALA A 100 10.67 -17.66 -35.70
N ARG A 101 9.75 -18.60 -35.48
CA ARG A 101 10.06 -19.94 -34.99
C ARG A 101 10.93 -20.73 -35.96
N ALA A 102 10.53 -20.84 -37.23
CA ALA A 102 11.29 -21.60 -38.23
C ALA A 102 12.73 -21.07 -38.37
N LYS A 103 12.90 -19.74 -38.32
CA LYS A 103 14.22 -19.09 -38.33
C LYS A 103 15.04 -19.42 -37.08
N SER A 104 14.41 -19.44 -35.90
CA SER A 104 15.07 -19.77 -34.63
C SER A 104 15.49 -21.24 -34.56
N GLU A 105 14.61 -22.16 -34.99
CA GLU A 105 14.87 -23.59 -35.06
C GLU A 105 15.99 -23.92 -36.07
N ALA A 106 16.01 -23.24 -37.23
CA ALA A 106 17.11 -23.35 -38.19
C ALA A 106 18.46 -22.89 -37.62
N GLY A 107 18.44 -21.99 -36.63
CA GLY A 107 19.61 -21.55 -35.87
C GLY A 107 19.92 -22.39 -34.63
N GLY A 108 19.22 -23.52 -34.41
CA GLY A 108 19.41 -24.40 -33.25
C GLY A 108 18.93 -23.82 -31.91
N ARG A 109 18.05 -22.82 -31.93
CA ARG A 109 17.49 -22.18 -30.72
C ARG A 109 16.02 -22.54 -30.56
N ALA A 110 15.60 -22.72 -29.31
CA ALA A 110 14.18 -22.88 -28.98
C ALA A 110 13.43 -21.55 -29.19
N PHE A 111 12.16 -21.64 -29.55
CA PHE A 111 11.25 -20.49 -29.68
C PHE A 111 9.82 -20.92 -29.31
N PRO A 112 9.02 -20.07 -28.66
CA PRO A 112 7.66 -20.41 -28.27
C PRO A 112 6.81 -20.85 -29.46
N TYR A 113 5.84 -21.73 -29.23
CA TYR A 113 4.82 -22.05 -30.23
C TYR A 113 3.96 -20.81 -30.49
N PRO A 114 3.53 -20.55 -31.74
CA PRO A 114 2.69 -19.39 -32.07
C PRO A 114 1.48 -19.17 -31.15
N ARG A 115 0.82 -20.25 -30.70
CA ARG A 115 -0.31 -20.19 -29.76
C ARG A 115 0.05 -19.64 -28.38
N GLU A 116 1.32 -19.73 -27.98
CA GLU A 116 1.80 -19.29 -26.67
C GLU A 116 1.94 -17.77 -26.58
N PHE A 117 1.90 -17.06 -27.71
CA PHE A 117 1.79 -15.60 -27.74
C PHE A 117 0.35 -15.10 -27.53
N PHE A 118 -0.61 -15.98 -27.24
CA PHE A 118 -1.99 -15.61 -26.96
C PHE A 118 -2.43 -16.09 -25.57
N ARG A 119 -3.04 -15.20 -24.79
CA ARG A 119 -3.52 -15.50 -23.43
C ARG A 119 -4.97 -15.08 -23.24
N TYR A 120 -5.79 -15.99 -22.70
CA TYR A 120 -7.12 -15.63 -22.22
C TYR A 120 -7.02 -15.13 -20.78
N VAL A 121 -7.29 -13.85 -20.57
CA VAL A 121 -7.26 -13.21 -19.25
C VAL A 121 -8.69 -12.85 -18.86
N PRO A 122 -9.26 -13.38 -17.76
CA PRO A 122 -10.53 -12.93 -17.23
C PRO A 122 -10.51 -11.43 -16.93
N ASP A 123 -11.58 -10.72 -17.27
CA ASP A 123 -11.74 -9.28 -16.97
C ASP A 123 -11.73 -8.97 -15.46
N THR A 124 -11.83 -10.02 -14.64
CA THR A 124 -11.86 -9.94 -13.19
C THR A 124 -10.54 -10.36 -12.53
N GLU A 125 -9.53 -10.72 -13.31
CA GLU A 125 -8.22 -11.13 -12.79
C GLU A 125 -7.34 -9.92 -12.49
N TYR A 126 -6.54 -10.01 -11.43
CA TYR A 126 -5.51 -9.02 -11.14
C TYR A 126 -4.27 -9.31 -11.97
N ILE A 127 -3.83 -8.34 -12.78
CA ILE A 127 -2.64 -8.50 -13.61
C ILE A 127 -1.41 -8.09 -12.81
N GLN A 128 -0.67 -9.10 -12.36
CA GLN A 128 0.60 -8.89 -11.68
C GLN A 128 1.66 -8.48 -12.71
N ARG A 129 2.28 -7.31 -12.51
CA ARG A 129 3.45 -6.89 -13.30
C ARG A 129 4.57 -7.93 -13.15
N PRO A 130 5.20 -8.43 -14.23
CA PRO A 130 6.39 -9.30 -14.15
C PRO A 130 7.54 -8.65 -13.37
N VAL A 131 8.41 -9.46 -12.75
CA VAL A 131 9.60 -8.95 -12.05
C VAL A 131 10.68 -8.61 -13.08
N ILE A 132 11.20 -7.38 -13.06
CA ILE A 132 12.27 -7.01 -13.98
C ILE A 132 13.57 -7.72 -13.58
N ALA A 133 14.12 -8.49 -14.52
CA ALA A 133 15.38 -9.21 -14.38
C ALA A 133 16.40 -8.88 -15.49
N ILE A 134 15.97 -8.18 -16.55
CA ILE A 134 16.87 -7.61 -17.57
C ILE A 134 17.92 -6.69 -16.95
N LYS A 135 19.15 -6.73 -17.51
CA LYS A 135 20.19 -5.75 -17.16
C LYS A 135 19.73 -4.37 -17.62
N HIS A 136 19.60 -3.42 -16.70
CA HIS A 136 19.09 -2.08 -16.98
C HIS A 136 20.16 -0.99 -16.75
N PRO A 137 20.33 0.02 -17.63
CA PRO A 137 21.35 1.07 -17.47
C PRO A 137 21.24 1.87 -16.16
N ALA A 138 20.02 2.00 -15.62
CA ALA A 138 19.79 2.66 -14.32
C ALA A 138 20.53 1.97 -13.15
N GLU A 139 20.95 0.70 -13.29
CA GLU A 139 21.71 0.03 -12.22
C GLU A 139 23.02 0.76 -11.88
N ASP A 140 23.71 1.30 -12.89
CA ASP A 140 25.00 1.97 -12.72
C ASP A 140 24.85 3.40 -12.17
N ALA A 141 23.71 4.05 -12.42
CA ALA A 141 23.39 5.40 -11.91
C ALA A 141 22.62 5.38 -10.57
N SER A 142 22.39 4.19 -10.00
CA SER A 142 21.53 4.05 -8.83
C SER A 142 22.18 4.59 -7.55
N PRO A 143 21.43 5.31 -6.70
CA PRO A 143 21.87 5.58 -5.33
C PRO A 143 21.95 4.32 -4.47
N LEU A 144 21.32 3.21 -4.88
CA LEU A 144 21.46 1.89 -4.27
C LEU A 144 22.68 1.19 -4.86
N THR A 145 23.87 1.49 -4.34
CA THR A 145 25.17 1.06 -4.89
C THR A 145 25.37 -0.46 -4.97
N PHE A 146 24.52 -1.25 -4.32
CA PHE A 146 24.55 -2.71 -4.31
C PHE A 146 23.69 -3.38 -5.39
N LEU A 147 22.88 -2.65 -6.18
CA LEU A 147 21.92 -3.29 -7.12
C LEU A 147 22.58 -4.22 -8.14
N LYS A 148 23.76 -3.86 -8.65
CA LYS A 148 24.52 -4.72 -9.56
C LYS A 148 24.90 -6.05 -8.91
N GLN A 149 25.23 -6.04 -7.62
CA GLN A 149 25.55 -7.25 -6.86
C GLN A 149 24.29 -8.11 -6.65
N VAL A 150 23.14 -7.48 -6.37
CA VAL A 150 21.85 -8.16 -6.23
C VAL A 150 21.50 -8.94 -7.50
N ARG A 151 21.60 -8.31 -8.67
CA ARG A 151 21.31 -8.97 -9.95
C ARG A 151 22.20 -10.19 -10.18
N LEU A 152 23.49 -10.07 -9.89
CA LEU A 152 24.47 -11.14 -10.11
C LEU A 152 24.36 -12.28 -9.08
N ALA A 153 23.78 -12.01 -7.92
CA ALA A 153 23.61 -12.97 -6.84
C ALA A 153 22.40 -13.91 -7.02
N GLY A 154 21.57 -13.70 -8.05
CA GLY A 154 20.37 -14.49 -8.32
C GLY A 154 20.68 -15.99 -8.42
N LYS A 155 20.16 -16.77 -7.46
CA LYS A 155 20.17 -18.24 -7.45
C LYS A 155 18.74 -18.76 -7.55
N GLY A 156 18.54 -20.06 -7.72
CA GLY A 156 17.19 -20.66 -7.63
C GLY A 156 16.58 -20.57 -6.22
N GLY A 157 15.26 -20.76 -6.12
CA GLY A 157 14.52 -20.84 -4.87
C GLY A 157 14.07 -19.49 -4.28
N TYR A 158 13.62 -19.51 -3.03
CA TYR A 158 13.00 -18.35 -2.37
C TYR A 158 13.91 -17.12 -2.30
N GLN A 159 15.18 -17.32 -1.93
CA GLN A 159 16.16 -16.23 -1.86
C GLN A 159 16.40 -15.61 -3.24
N GLY A 160 16.42 -16.43 -4.29
CA GLY A 160 16.49 -15.98 -5.67
C GLY A 160 15.35 -15.04 -6.05
N ALA A 161 14.12 -15.47 -5.79
CA ALA A 161 12.93 -14.68 -6.03
C ALA A 161 12.98 -13.33 -5.28
N LEU A 162 13.43 -13.33 -4.02
CA LEU A 162 13.64 -12.08 -3.27
C LEU A 162 14.69 -11.17 -3.91
N LEU A 163 15.81 -11.70 -4.38
CA LEU A 163 16.84 -10.90 -5.03
C LEU A 163 16.35 -10.30 -6.36
N HIS A 164 15.57 -11.06 -7.15
CA HIS A 164 14.92 -10.51 -8.34
C HIS A 164 13.92 -9.39 -7.98
N GLU A 165 13.09 -9.57 -6.95
CA GLU A 165 12.17 -8.54 -6.48
C GLU A 165 12.91 -7.28 -6.00
N ILE A 166 14.01 -7.44 -5.24
CA ILE A 166 14.88 -6.33 -4.78
C ILE A 166 15.48 -5.59 -5.96
N TYR A 167 15.99 -6.32 -6.97
CA TYR A 167 16.55 -5.70 -8.17
C TYR A 167 15.47 -4.91 -8.92
N SER A 168 14.31 -5.53 -9.19
CA SER A 168 13.20 -4.90 -9.89
C SER A 168 12.71 -3.63 -9.18
N GLU A 169 12.44 -3.70 -7.88
CA GLU A 169 12.03 -2.52 -7.10
C GLU A 169 13.17 -1.48 -7.00
N GLY A 170 14.42 -1.91 -6.96
CA GLY A 170 15.58 -1.02 -6.97
C GLY A 170 15.71 -0.22 -8.28
N ILE A 171 15.48 -0.86 -9.43
CA ILE A 171 15.44 -0.16 -10.72
C ILE A 171 14.26 0.82 -10.75
N ARG A 172 13.08 0.40 -10.30
CA ARG A 172 11.90 1.27 -10.21
C ARG A 172 12.16 2.52 -9.37
N PHE A 173 12.69 2.33 -8.17
CA PHE A 173 13.12 3.42 -7.30
C PHE A 173 14.14 4.32 -7.99
N THR A 174 15.14 3.75 -8.67
CA THR A 174 16.19 4.54 -9.31
C THR A 174 15.62 5.45 -10.40
N LEU A 175 14.72 4.93 -11.23
CA LEU A 175 14.05 5.70 -12.28
C LEU A 175 13.16 6.81 -11.68
N ALA A 176 12.38 6.50 -10.65
CA ALA A 176 11.55 7.47 -9.95
C ALA A 176 12.39 8.57 -9.25
N TYR A 177 13.46 8.16 -8.57
CA TYR A 177 14.38 9.05 -7.88
C TYR A 177 15.08 9.99 -8.86
N ALA A 178 15.57 9.49 -10.01
CA ALA A 178 16.21 10.33 -11.02
C ALA A 178 15.28 11.44 -11.54
N LYS A 179 14.00 11.13 -11.75
CA LYS A 179 12.98 12.14 -12.16
C LYS A 179 12.76 13.20 -11.10
N ARG A 180 12.89 12.85 -9.82
CA ARG A 180 12.57 13.74 -8.69
C ARG A 180 13.74 14.44 -8.04
N ALA A 181 14.93 13.87 -8.08
CA ALA A 181 16.10 14.35 -7.37
C ALA A 181 16.37 15.86 -7.56
N PRO A 182 16.20 16.46 -8.76
CA PRO A 182 16.39 17.89 -8.96
C PRO A 182 15.40 18.79 -8.19
N TRP A 183 14.28 18.24 -7.73
CA TRP A 183 13.14 18.99 -7.19
C TRP A 183 12.77 18.58 -5.75
N LEU A 184 13.57 17.75 -5.09
CA LEU A 184 13.33 17.33 -3.71
C LEU A 184 13.46 18.51 -2.75
N ASP A 185 12.50 18.64 -1.82
CA ASP A 185 12.64 19.56 -0.68
C ASP A 185 13.83 19.10 0.18
N PRO A 186 14.63 20.01 0.77
CA PRO A 186 15.76 19.63 1.63
C PRO A 186 15.40 18.64 2.73
N ARG A 187 14.19 18.72 3.30
CA ARG A 187 13.72 17.78 4.33
C ARG A 187 13.45 16.40 3.75
N GLU A 188 12.81 16.33 2.58
CA GLU A 188 12.59 15.07 1.86
C GLU A 188 13.92 14.38 1.56
N LYS A 189 14.92 15.16 1.15
CA LYS A 189 16.27 14.64 0.88
C LYS A 189 16.90 14.02 2.13
N VAL A 190 16.82 14.69 3.29
CA VAL A 190 17.34 14.15 4.56
C VAL A 190 16.69 12.82 4.92
N TYR A 191 15.36 12.70 4.78
CA TYR A 191 14.66 11.45 5.04
C TYR A 191 15.01 10.35 4.01
N GLY A 192 15.12 10.72 2.73
CA GLY A 192 15.57 9.82 1.66
C GLY A 192 16.97 9.26 1.92
N ASP A 193 17.92 10.12 2.28
CA ASP A 193 19.31 9.75 2.57
C ASP A 193 19.42 8.81 3.80
N ALA A 194 18.56 8.99 4.81
CA ALA A 194 18.48 8.09 5.95
C ALA A 194 17.98 6.68 5.54
N LYS A 195 16.93 6.61 4.71
CA LYS A 195 16.40 5.34 4.18
C LYS A 195 17.39 4.63 3.25
N LEU A 196 18.13 5.38 2.43
CA LEU A 196 19.19 4.83 1.58
C LEU A 196 20.31 4.17 2.41
N ARG A 197 20.78 4.84 3.46
CA ARG A 197 21.78 4.28 4.38
C ARG A 197 21.29 3.01 5.07
N ARG A 198 20.01 3.00 5.48
CA ARG A 198 19.36 1.82 6.06
C ARG A 198 19.32 0.65 5.07
N CYS A 199 18.96 0.89 3.80
CA CYS A 199 18.99 -0.14 2.76
C CYS A 199 20.41 -0.73 2.59
N ALA A 200 21.44 0.11 2.55
CA ALA A 200 22.82 -0.35 2.46
C ALA A 200 23.23 -1.22 3.67
N ALA A 201 22.80 -0.84 4.89
CA ALA A 201 23.05 -1.62 6.09
C ALA A 201 22.32 -2.99 6.07
N LEU A 202 21.07 -3.03 5.60
CA LEU A 202 20.30 -4.27 5.47
C LEU A 202 20.91 -5.22 4.42
N TRP A 203 21.40 -4.67 3.31
CA TRP A 203 22.16 -5.43 2.32
C TRP A 203 23.41 -6.05 2.94
N ALA A 204 24.25 -5.25 3.60
CA ALA A 204 25.47 -5.74 4.25
C ALA A 204 25.20 -6.82 5.30
N ALA A 205 24.05 -6.76 5.98
CA ALA A 205 23.62 -7.74 6.96
C ALA A 205 22.91 -8.98 6.36
N GLY A 206 22.72 -9.06 5.04
CA GLY A 206 21.99 -10.15 4.38
C GLY A 206 20.49 -10.20 4.70
N ARG A 207 19.91 -9.08 5.16
CA ARG A 207 18.49 -8.95 5.57
C ARG A 207 17.60 -8.66 4.37
N HIS A 208 17.54 -9.59 3.41
CA HIS A 208 16.90 -9.37 2.10
C HIS A 208 15.41 -9.05 2.17
N TYR A 209 14.65 -9.69 3.08
CA TYR A 209 13.22 -9.43 3.17
C TYR A 209 12.94 -8.00 3.69
N GLU A 210 13.64 -7.58 4.75
CA GLU A 210 13.53 -6.20 5.22
C GLU A 210 14.04 -5.19 4.20
N LEU A 211 15.12 -5.53 3.47
CA LEU A 211 15.63 -4.70 2.40
C LEU A 211 14.58 -4.46 1.30
N LEU A 212 13.87 -5.51 0.88
CA LEU A 212 12.80 -5.38 -0.10
C LEU A 212 11.70 -4.42 0.39
N LEU A 213 11.28 -4.52 1.65
CA LEU A 213 10.25 -3.64 2.21
C LEU A 213 10.72 -2.18 2.26
N ASP A 214 11.95 -1.94 2.69
CA ASP A 214 12.51 -0.58 2.77
C ASP A 214 12.70 0.04 1.39
N ILE A 215 13.13 -0.73 0.39
CA ILE A 215 13.19 -0.27 -1.02
C ILE A 215 11.79 0.00 -1.55
N THR A 216 10.81 -0.86 -1.28
CA THR A 216 9.41 -0.61 -1.68
C THR A 216 8.92 0.72 -1.10
N GLY A 217 9.17 0.98 0.18
CA GLY A 217 8.84 2.27 0.80
C GLY A 217 9.57 3.46 0.17
N LEU A 218 10.85 3.31 -0.17
CA LEU A 218 11.61 4.32 -0.92
C LEU A 218 11.03 4.59 -2.31
N THR A 219 10.61 3.54 -3.02
CA THR A 219 9.94 3.65 -4.31
C THR A 219 8.64 4.44 -4.19
N GLU A 220 7.80 4.11 -3.21
CA GLU A 220 6.53 4.81 -3.00
C GLU A 220 6.74 6.29 -2.66
N ASP A 221 7.74 6.59 -1.82
CA ASP A 221 8.15 7.96 -1.54
C ASP A 221 8.59 8.68 -2.82
N ALA A 222 9.49 8.08 -3.60
CA ALA A 222 10.04 8.65 -4.83
C ALA A 222 9.00 8.82 -5.93
N GLU A 223 7.97 8.00 -6.00
CA GLU A 223 6.95 8.15 -7.03
C GLU A 223 5.86 9.16 -6.65
N THR A 224 5.53 9.31 -5.37
CA THR A 224 4.27 9.97 -5.01
C THR A 224 4.37 11.04 -3.94
N LEU A 225 5.36 11.03 -3.06
CA LEU A 225 5.34 11.89 -1.88
C LEU A 225 6.00 13.22 -2.12
N THR A 226 5.24 14.30 -2.07
CA THR A 226 5.83 15.64 -2.03
C THR A 226 5.20 16.51 -0.97
N VAL A 227 5.99 17.33 -0.29
CA VAL A 227 5.53 18.40 0.62
C VAL A 227 5.45 19.76 -0.07
N LYS A 228 5.84 19.84 -1.36
CA LYS A 228 5.78 21.07 -2.13
C LYS A 228 4.32 21.53 -2.28
N GLY A 229 4.05 22.77 -1.92
CA GLY A 229 2.70 23.34 -1.94
C GLY A 229 1.79 22.87 -0.79
N GLN A 230 2.34 22.22 0.24
CA GLN A 230 1.61 21.84 1.45
C GLN A 230 1.97 22.72 2.65
N PRO A 231 1.09 22.79 3.67
CA PRO A 231 1.42 23.47 4.92
C PRO A 231 2.72 22.91 5.53
N PRO A 232 3.62 23.76 6.08
CA PRO A 232 4.85 23.33 6.73
C PRO A 232 4.63 22.27 7.81
N PHE A 233 3.47 22.31 8.47
CA PHE A 233 3.02 21.37 9.49
C PHE A 233 3.08 19.91 9.03
N VAL A 234 2.82 19.62 7.75
CA VAL A 234 2.83 18.25 7.23
C VAL A 234 4.23 17.66 7.32
N ALA A 235 5.25 18.38 6.87
CA ALA A 235 6.63 17.91 6.98
C ALA A 235 7.11 17.85 8.45
N GLN A 236 6.64 18.77 9.30
CA GLN A 236 6.96 18.79 10.73
C GLN A 236 6.48 17.55 11.47
N SER A 237 5.37 16.94 11.03
CA SER A 237 4.82 15.73 11.64
C SER A 237 5.81 14.57 11.74
N LEU A 238 6.77 14.49 10.82
CA LEU A 238 7.81 13.46 10.84
C LEU A 238 8.79 13.67 12.00
N TYR A 239 9.17 14.92 12.28
CA TYR A 239 10.07 15.25 13.39
C TYR A 239 9.42 14.95 14.73
N PHE A 240 8.16 15.38 14.90
CA PHE A 240 7.42 15.08 16.12
C PHE A 240 7.29 13.57 16.34
N ARG A 241 6.96 12.81 15.28
CA ARG A 241 6.93 11.34 15.34
C ARG A 241 8.28 10.75 15.76
N ASP A 242 9.39 11.25 15.23
CA ASP A 242 10.71 10.71 15.54
C ASP A 242 11.15 11.06 16.98
N HIS A 243 10.75 12.21 17.52
CA HIS A 243 10.91 12.51 18.95
C HIS A 243 10.05 11.60 19.85
N LEU A 244 8.82 11.27 19.44
CA LEU A 244 7.99 10.28 20.15
C LEU A 244 8.64 8.88 20.17
N ARG A 245 9.26 8.48 19.06
CA ARG A 245 10.05 7.24 18.99
C ARG A 245 11.23 7.28 19.95
N ALA A 246 12.01 8.36 19.92
CA ALA A 246 13.15 8.54 20.83
C ALA A 246 12.73 8.57 22.30
N LEU A 247 11.56 9.12 22.61
CA LEU A 247 10.99 9.14 23.96
C LEU A 247 10.79 7.71 24.51
N LEU A 248 10.26 6.79 23.71
CA LEU A 248 10.07 5.39 24.12
C LEU A 248 11.38 4.69 24.52
N GLU A 249 12.51 5.11 23.96
CA GLU A 249 13.84 4.56 24.24
C GLU A 249 14.58 5.32 25.35
N SER A 250 14.03 6.45 25.79
CA SER A 250 14.68 7.41 26.67
C SER A 250 14.82 6.93 28.13
N PRO A 251 15.78 7.49 28.89
CA PRO A 251 15.85 7.27 30.35
C PRO A 251 14.58 7.67 31.09
N LEU A 252 13.90 8.75 30.65
CA LEU A 252 12.64 9.21 31.24
C LEU A 252 11.58 8.10 31.18
N TYR A 253 11.41 7.49 30.01
CA TYR A 253 10.41 6.44 29.82
C TYR A 253 10.77 5.14 30.58
N LYS A 254 12.07 4.82 30.66
CA LYS A 254 12.55 3.72 31.52
C LYS A 254 12.26 3.96 33.00
N ASN A 255 12.40 5.20 33.48
CA ASN A 255 12.07 5.56 34.86
C ASN A 255 10.55 5.50 35.10
N TYR A 256 9.74 5.99 34.17
CA TYR A 256 8.28 5.92 34.24
C TYR A 256 7.78 4.46 34.29
N THR A 257 8.25 3.60 33.39
CA THR A 257 7.89 2.17 33.37
C THR A 257 8.34 1.42 34.63
N ALA A 258 9.41 1.88 35.28
CA ALA A 258 9.88 1.36 36.57
C ALA A 258 9.16 1.98 37.79
N GLY A 259 8.16 2.85 37.59
CA GLY A 259 7.43 3.53 38.67
C GLY A 259 8.23 4.62 39.39
N LYS A 260 9.35 5.06 38.82
CA LYS A 260 10.25 6.09 39.39
C LYS A 260 9.95 7.51 38.90
N ALA A 261 9.10 7.64 37.90
CA ALA A 261 8.61 8.92 37.38
C ALA A 261 7.09 8.85 37.18
N PRO A 262 6.35 9.95 37.41
CA PRO A 262 4.92 10.03 37.17
C PRO A 262 4.59 10.13 35.67
N ALA A 263 3.35 9.80 35.29
CA ALA A 263 2.90 9.86 33.89
C ALA A 263 2.92 11.30 33.35
N GLU A 264 2.66 12.28 34.21
CA GLU A 264 2.63 13.71 33.91
C GLU A 264 3.98 14.22 33.38
N GLU A 265 5.11 13.65 33.82
CA GLU A 265 6.42 14.00 33.28
C GLU A 265 6.60 13.54 31.83
N VAL A 266 6.08 12.35 31.48
CA VAL A 266 6.09 11.84 30.10
C VAL A 266 5.17 12.69 29.22
N LEU A 267 3.96 13.04 29.69
CA LEU A 267 3.04 13.90 28.95
C LEU A 267 3.63 15.28 28.70
N LYS A 268 4.28 15.90 29.69
CA LYS A 268 4.98 17.19 29.52
C LYS A 268 6.13 17.12 28.51
N ALA A 269 6.85 16.00 28.44
CA ALA A 269 7.86 15.81 27.41
C ALA A 269 7.22 15.81 26.00
N ILE A 270 6.05 15.18 25.86
CA ILE A 270 5.31 15.14 24.60
C ILE A 270 4.75 16.53 24.23
N GLU A 271 4.21 17.28 25.19
CA GLU A 271 3.77 18.67 25.01
C GLU A 271 4.92 19.56 24.54
N LYS A 272 6.11 19.39 25.13
CA LYS A 272 7.32 20.11 24.72
C LYS A 272 7.66 19.83 23.26
N TYR A 273 7.67 18.55 22.84
CA TYR A 273 7.94 18.20 21.45
C TYR A 273 6.86 18.73 20.49
N ALA A 274 5.59 18.67 20.87
CA ALA A 274 4.49 19.25 20.09
C ALA A 274 4.68 20.76 19.88
N LEU A 275 5.13 21.50 20.90
CA LEU A 275 5.44 22.92 20.78
C LEU A 275 6.69 23.16 19.93
N GLU A 276 7.77 22.42 20.15
CA GLU A 276 9.05 22.60 19.45
C GLU A 276 8.93 22.31 17.96
N ASP A 277 8.38 21.14 17.61
CA ASP A 277 8.34 20.63 16.25
C ASP A 277 7.16 21.17 15.45
N MET A 278 5.97 21.22 16.07
CA MET A 278 4.70 21.50 15.38
C MET A 278 4.14 22.89 15.66
N LYS A 279 4.75 23.65 16.57
CA LYS A 279 4.21 24.92 17.11
C LYS A 279 2.81 24.76 17.69
N LEU A 280 2.52 23.59 18.25
CA LEU A 280 1.23 23.23 18.79
C LEU A 280 1.25 23.30 20.32
N THR A 281 0.55 24.27 20.89
CA THR A 281 0.33 24.33 22.35
C THR A 281 -0.81 23.39 22.73
N VAL A 282 -0.50 22.38 23.54
CA VAL A 282 -1.46 21.42 24.08
C VAL A 282 -1.22 21.24 25.58
N ASP A 283 -2.30 21.04 26.32
CA ASP A 283 -2.28 20.59 27.71
C ASP A 283 -2.88 19.17 27.72
N LEU A 284 -2.02 18.17 27.60
CA LEU A 284 -2.43 16.75 27.54
C LEU A 284 -2.97 16.28 28.88
N VAL A 285 -2.51 16.89 29.99
CA VAL A 285 -2.99 16.56 31.33
C VAL A 285 -4.47 16.92 31.47
N ASN A 286 -4.85 18.13 31.04
CA ASN A 286 -6.21 18.67 31.18
C ASN A 286 -7.03 18.63 29.88
N MET A 287 -6.53 17.98 28.82
CA MET A 287 -7.19 17.95 27.52
C MET A 287 -8.64 17.44 27.63
N GLU A 288 -9.58 18.17 27.06
CA GLU A 288 -10.98 17.73 27.01
C GLU A 288 -11.16 16.56 26.05
N ALA A 289 -12.28 15.84 26.19
CA ALA A 289 -12.65 14.78 25.27
C ALA A 289 -12.79 15.30 23.83
N PRO A 290 -12.48 14.50 22.81
CA PRO A 290 -12.35 14.97 21.42
C PRO A 290 -13.66 15.46 20.79
N ARG A 291 -14.82 15.17 21.37
CA ARG A 291 -16.14 15.55 20.84
C ARG A 291 -17.15 15.85 21.93
N ASN A 292 -17.85 16.96 21.75
CA ASN A 292 -19.13 17.21 22.39
C ASN A 292 -20.27 16.79 21.45
N PHE A 293 -21.02 15.74 21.79
CA PHE A 293 -22.15 15.24 20.98
C PHE A 293 -23.36 16.17 20.97
N LEU A 294 -23.32 17.29 21.70
CA LEU A 294 -24.34 18.34 21.67
C LEU A 294 -24.04 19.41 20.60
N GLU A 295 -22.85 19.40 20.00
CA GLU A 295 -22.47 20.39 18.99
C GLU A 295 -22.82 19.93 17.57
N LEU A 296 -23.68 20.69 16.88
CA LEU A 296 -24.13 20.42 15.52
C LEU A 296 -22.96 20.27 14.52
N LYS A 297 -21.87 21.04 14.72
CA LYS A 297 -20.67 20.99 13.86
C LYS A 297 -20.06 19.59 13.79
N ASN A 298 -20.08 18.83 14.88
CA ASN A 298 -19.57 17.46 14.93
C ASN A 298 -20.41 16.50 14.07
N TYR A 299 -21.72 16.75 13.92
CA TYR A 299 -22.58 16.00 13.02
C TYR A 299 -22.35 16.38 11.56
N ALA A 300 -22.21 17.68 11.26
CA ALA A 300 -21.95 18.15 9.90
C ALA A 300 -20.62 17.57 9.35
N ASP A 301 -19.55 17.59 10.14
CA ASP A 301 -18.27 16.97 9.79
C ASP A 301 -18.41 15.47 9.52
N ARG A 302 -19.21 14.77 10.34
CA ARG A 302 -19.48 13.34 10.15
C ARG A 302 -20.27 13.07 8.89
N VAL A 303 -21.28 13.88 8.57
CA VAL A 303 -22.07 13.74 7.34
C VAL A 303 -21.19 13.91 6.11
N ARG A 304 -20.28 14.89 6.10
CA ARG A 304 -19.30 15.07 5.02
C ARG A 304 -18.41 13.83 4.86
N TRP A 305 -17.96 13.24 5.96
CA TRP A 305 -17.18 12.01 5.91
C TRP A 305 -17.99 10.82 5.37
N GLN A 306 -19.24 10.68 5.81
CA GLN A 306 -20.15 9.62 5.34
C GLN A 306 -20.44 9.75 3.84
N TYR A 307 -20.56 10.96 3.31
CA TYR A 307 -20.73 11.17 1.88
C TYR A 307 -19.63 10.48 1.06
N TYR A 308 -18.35 10.71 1.37
CA TYR A 308 -17.25 10.12 0.61
C TYR A 308 -17.21 8.59 0.67
N LYS A 309 -17.56 8.00 1.82
CA LYS A 309 -17.71 6.54 1.97
C LYS A 309 -18.77 5.99 1.02
N THR A 310 -19.92 6.68 0.92
CA THR A 310 -21.02 6.26 0.04
C THR A 310 -20.72 6.38 -1.46
N THR A 311 -19.64 7.07 -1.84
CA THR A 311 -19.19 7.12 -3.25
C THR A 311 -18.52 5.82 -3.71
N SER A 312 -18.27 4.87 -2.82
CA SER A 312 -17.62 3.59 -3.15
C SER A 312 -18.61 2.60 -3.75
N THR A 313 -18.25 2.06 -4.92
CA THR A 313 -19.07 1.06 -5.63
C THR A 313 -18.57 -0.36 -5.37
N ARG A 314 -19.41 -1.36 -5.69
CA ARG A 314 -18.99 -2.78 -5.66
C ARG A 314 -17.76 -3.05 -6.53
N ARG A 315 -17.62 -2.34 -7.65
CA ARG A 315 -16.46 -2.47 -8.55
C ARG A 315 -15.19 -1.98 -7.87
N ASP A 316 -15.26 -0.86 -7.15
CA ASP A 316 -14.13 -0.27 -6.43
C ASP A 316 -13.61 -1.21 -5.34
N PHE A 317 -14.52 -1.76 -4.53
CA PHE A 317 -14.15 -2.76 -3.52
C PHE A 317 -13.52 -3.99 -4.15
N ARG A 318 -14.05 -4.48 -5.28
CA ARG A 318 -13.48 -5.63 -5.97
C ARG A 318 -12.07 -5.35 -6.47
N ARG A 319 -11.82 -4.17 -7.03
CA ARG A 319 -10.46 -3.77 -7.48
C ARG A 319 -9.48 -3.71 -6.32
N LEU A 320 -9.87 -3.05 -5.22
CA LEU A 320 -9.02 -2.94 -4.04
C LEU A 320 -8.76 -4.32 -3.39
N LEU A 321 -9.77 -5.19 -3.36
CA LEU A 321 -9.63 -6.56 -2.87
C LEU A 321 -8.68 -7.38 -3.74
N LEU A 322 -8.82 -7.29 -5.07
CA LEU A 322 -7.92 -7.95 -6.01
C LEU A 322 -6.47 -7.49 -5.80
N PHE A 323 -6.24 -6.18 -5.66
CA PHE A 323 -4.93 -5.67 -5.29
C PHE A 323 -4.40 -6.28 -3.99
N ALA A 324 -5.20 -6.26 -2.93
CA ALA A 324 -4.78 -6.79 -1.63
C ALA A 324 -4.52 -8.31 -1.63
N GLN A 325 -5.15 -9.05 -2.54
CA GLN A 325 -5.02 -10.51 -2.64
C GLN A 325 -3.87 -10.96 -3.54
N TYR A 326 -3.46 -10.13 -4.50
CA TYR A 326 -2.57 -10.56 -5.57
C TYR A 326 -1.33 -9.67 -5.73
N ASP A 327 -1.36 -8.38 -5.37
CA ASP A 327 -0.18 -7.52 -5.51
C ASP A 327 0.94 -8.01 -4.57
N ARG A 328 2.03 -8.47 -5.17
CA ARG A 328 3.17 -9.02 -4.44
C ARG A 328 3.75 -8.05 -3.42
N ARG A 329 3.84 -6.75 -3.71
CA ARG A 329 4.40 -5.76 -2.77
C ARG A 329 3.51 -5.62 -1.54
N TYR A 330 2.19 -5.55 -1.76
CA TYR A 330 1.24 -5.49 -0.67
C TYR A 330 1.30 -6.76 0.19
N LEU A 331 1.27 -7.94 -0.43
CA LEU A 331 1.35 -9.21 0.28
C LEU A 331 2.66 -9.35 1.07
N ARG A 332 3.80 -8.93 0.51
CA ARG A 332 5.09 -8.88 1.21
C ARG A 332 5.00 -7.97 2.42
N ALA A 333 4.45 -6.76 2.27
CA ALA A 333 4.33 -5.81 3.36
C ALA A 333 3.37 -6.31 4.46
N ALA A 334 2.26 -6.92 4.09
CA ALA A 334 1.24 -7.43 5.01
C ALA A 334 1.66 -8.73 5.71
N ALA A 335 2.49 -9.56 5.08
CA ALA A 335 2.98 -10.82 5.67
C ALA A 335 3.90 -10.62 6.88
N ARG A 336 4.48 -9.42 7.04
CA ARG A 336 5.30 -9.11 8.21
C ARG A 336 4.40 -9.00 9.44
N THR A 337 4.52 -9.96 10.35
CA THR A 337 3.84 -9.93 11.64
C THR A 337 4.86 -9.70 12.76
N THR A 338 4.72 -8.64 13.55
CA THR A 338 5.42 -8.50 14.83
C THR A 338 4.47 -8.86 15.98
N LYS A 339 4.98 -9.17 17.17
CA LYS A 339 4.09 -9.27 18.35
C LYS A 339 3.71 -7.86 18.80
N LYS A 340 2.50 -7.68 19.35
CA LYS A 340 2.08 -6.42 19.95
C LYS A 340 3.14 -5.95 20.96
N LEU A 341 3.48 -4.66 20.92
CA LEU A 341 4.51 -4.01 21.76
C LEU A 341 5.97 -4.49 21.56
N ALA A 342 6.25 -5.50 20.73
CA ALA A 342 7.63 -5.94 20.44
C ALA A 342 8.38 -5.04 19.45
N ASP A 343 7.63 -4.20 18.72
CA ASP A 343 8.13 -3.19 17.78
C ASP A 343 7.57 -1.82 18.20
N ALA A 344 8.00 -1.37 19.37
CA ALA A 344 7.58 -0.09 19.94
C ALA A 344 7.83 1.12 19.01
N PRO A 345 8.94 1.17 18.23
CA PRO A 345 9.21 2.25 17.27
C PRO A 345 8.28 2.34 16.04
N LEU A 346 7.44 1.33 15.79
CA LEU A 346 6.50 1.23 14.65
C LEU A 346 7.16 1.45 13.27
N GLU A 347 8.43 1.08 13.08
CA GLU A 347 9.19 1.52 11.91
C GLU A 347 8.60 1.09 10.55
N ASN A 348 7.79 0.03 10.52
CA ASN A 348 7.40 -0.61 9.26
C ASN A 348 5.91 -0.98 9.15
N HIS A 349 5.05 -0.44 10.01
CA HIS A 349 3.61 -0.77 9.98
C HIS A 349 2.81 0.10 8.99
N ASN A 350 3.44 1.11 8.39
CA ASN A 350 2.78 2.05 7.47
C ASN A 350 2.74 1.56 6.02
N LEU A 351 3.71 0.77 5.57
CA LEU A 351 3.86 0.44 4.16
C LEU A 351 2.61 -0.20 3.53
N PRO A 352 1.93 -1.17 4.17
CA PRO A 352 0.69 -1.71 3.59
C PRO A 352 -0.41 -0.64 3.45
N MET A 353 -0.50 0.33 4.37
CA MET A 353 -1.45 1.44 4.27
C MET A 353 -1.11 2.41 3.15
N VAL A 354 0.18 2.72 2.97
CA VAL A 354 0.66 3.55 1.84
C VAL A 354 0.26 2.90 0.51
N LEU A 355 0.51 1.60 0.37
CA LEU A 355 0.17 0.82 -0.82
C LEU A 355 -1.35 0.75 -1.06
N LEU A 356 -2.14 0.47 -0.03
CA LEU A 356 -3.61 0.44 -0.14
C LEU A 356 -4.18 1.79 -0.53
N PHE A 357 -3.70 2.87 0.08
CA PHE A 357 -4.22 4.20 -0.22
C PHE A 357 -3.82 4.66 -1.61
N ARG A 358 -2.60 4.32 -2.07
CA ARG A 358 -2.20 4.54 -3.46
C ARG A 358 -3.12 3.83 -4.44
N GLU A 359 -3.42 2.56 -4.19
CA GLU A 359 -4.35 1.81 -5.04
C GLU A 359 -5.75 2.44 -4.99
N ALA A 360 -6.23 2.83 -3.80
CA ALA A 360 -7.51 3.51 -3.65
C ALA A 360 -7.55 4.85 -4.42
N LEU A 361 -6.44 5.59 -4.46
CA LEU A 361 -6.33 6.80 -5.29
C LEU A 361 -6.41 6.48 -6.77
N ALA A 362 -5.74 5.43 -7.24
CA ALA A 362 -5.84 5.00 -8.64
C ALA A 362 -7.26 4.54 -9.00
N ILE A 363 -7.98 3.89 -8.06
CA ILE A 363 -9.39 3.51 -8.24
C ILE A 363 -10.31 4.72 -8.28
N LYS A 364 -10.00 5.77 -7.52
CA LYS A 364 -10.81 6.99 -7.35
C LYS A 364 -10.30 8.18 -8.17
N ASP A 365 -9.53 7.93 -9.23
CA ASP A 365 -9.02 8.95 -10.15
C ASP A 365 -8.31 10.12 -9.44
N GLY A 366 -7.57 9.81 -8.37
CA GLY A 366 -6.82 10.75 -7.57
C GLY A 366 -7.63 11.54 -6.54
N ASN A 367 -8.93 11.29 -6.39
CA ASN A 367 -9.73 11.93 -5.35
C ASN A 367 -9.38 11.37 -3.96
N LYS A 368 -8.57 12.12 -3.20
CA LYS A 368 -8.12 11.72 -1.86
C LYS A 368 -9.25 11.44 -0.89
N LEU A 369 -10.29 12.28 -0.85
CA LEU A 369 -11.41 12.11 0.09
C LEU A 369 -12.18 10.81 -0.21
N ALA A 370 -12.46 10.54 -1.48
CA ALA A 370 -13.10 9.29 -1.91
C ALA A 370 -12.18 8.07 -1.69
N ALA A 371 -10.87 8.20 -1.89
CA ALA A 371 -9.90 7.13 -1.67
C ALA A 371 -9.81 6.75 -0.19
N VAL A 372 -9.68 7.72 0.73
CA VAL A 372 -9.71 7.42 2.17
C VAL A 372 -11.08 6.82 2.54
N GLY A 373 -12.17 7.32 1.97
CA GLY A 373 -13.51 6.78 2.20
C GLY A 373 -13.66 5.31 1.78
N LEU A 374 -13.08 4.93 0.62
CA LEU A 374 -13.01 3.56 0.14
C LEU A 374 -12.22 2.67 1.09
N VAL A 375 -11.02 3.11 1.52
CA VAL A 375 -10.18 2.33 2.44
C VAL A 375 -10.86 2.16 3.80
N ASP A 376 -11.48 3.21 4.35
CA ASP A 376 -12.17 3.14 5.64
C ASP A 376 -13.36 2.16 5.61
N GLU A 377 -14.17 2.16 4.55
CA GLU A 377 -15.23 1.16 4.38
C GLU A 377 -14.67 -0.26 4.15
N ALA A 378 -13.62 -0.38 3.35
CA ALA A 378 -13.01 -1.67 3.01
C ALA A 378 -12.38 -2.35 4.24
N VAL A 379 -11.83 -1.57 5.18
CA VAL A 379 -11.30 -2.08 6.45
C VAL A 379 -12.43 -2.37 7.45
N ARG A 380 -13.44 -1.49 7.53
CA ARG A 380 -14.50 -1.58 8.57
C ARG A 380 -15.50 -2.72 8.33
N ILE A 381 -15.96 -2.92 7.11
CA ILE A 381 -17.04 -3.89 6.81
C ILE A 381 -16.60 -5.34 7.09
N PRO A 382 -15.43 -5.81 6.61
CA PRO A 382 -14.98 -7.18 6.89
C PRO A 382 -14.70 -7.41 8.37
N PHE A 383 -14.23 -6.41 9.12
CA PHE A 383 -13.82 -6.60 10.50
C PHE A 383 -14.99 -6.85 11.46
N ALA A 384 -16.09 -6.10 11.34
CA ALA A 384 -17.30 -6.35 12.13
C ALA A 384 -17.89 -7.73 11.82
N TRP A 385 -17.81 -8.14 10.55
CA TRP A 385 -18.28 -9.45 10.11
C TRP A 385 -17.37 -10.58 10.61
N ILE A 386 -16.05 -10.49 10.43
CA ILE A 386 -15.06 -11.49 10.91
C ILE A 386 -15.14 -11.65 12.43
N LYS A 387 -15.24 -10.55 13.20
CA LYS A 387 -15.41 -10.61 14.65
C LYS A 387 -16.72 -11.26 15.11
N SER A 388 -17.73 -11.33 14.24
CA SER A 388 -18.98 -12.03 14.55
C SER A 388 -18.92 -13.53 14.23
N ILE A 389 -17.89 -14.02 13.52
CA ILE A 389 -17.68 -15.43 13.26
C ILE A 389 -16.99 -16.08 14.47
N PRO A 390 -17.57 -17.14 15.07
CA PRO A 390 -16.91 -17.89 16.14
C PRO A 390 -15.53 -18.41 15.73
N ARG A 391 -14.52 -18.27 16.59
CA ARG A 391 -13.12 -18.65 16.29
C ARG A 391 -12.97 -20.09 15.79
N ASN A 392 -13.76 -21.01 16.31
CA ASN A 392 -13.75 -22.43 15.91
C ASN A 392 -14.34 -22.67 14.51
N LYS A 393 -15.03 -21.69 13.91
CA LYS A 393 -15.57 -21.73 12.55
C LYS A 393 -14.68 -21.01 11.54
N LEU A 394 -13.66 -20.28 12.00
CA LEU A 394 -12.66 -19.69 11.11
C LEU A 394 -11.64 -20.78 10.72
N PRO A 395 -11.36 -20.98 9.42
CA PRO A 395 -10.23 -21.78 8.96
C PRO A 395 -8.96 -21.43 9.75
N ALA A 396 -8.22 -22.45 10.18
CA ALA A 396 -6.96 -22.28 10.92
C ALA A 396 -5.85 -21.55 10.13
N SER A 397 -6.09 -21.27 8.84
CA SER A 397 -5.17 -20.52 7.99
C SER A 397 -5.11 -19.05 8.40
N VAL A 398 -3.87 -18.57 8.60
CA VAL A 398 -3.47 -17.18 8.89
C VAL A 398 -4.08 -16.14 7.91
N ALA A 399 -4.59 -16.56 6.76
CA ALA A 399 -5.14 -15.70 5.71
C ALA A 399 -6.41 -14.92 6.11
N LEU A 400 -7.25 -15.44 7.02
CA LEU A 400 -8.54 -14.79 7.35
C LEU A 400 -8.40 -13.49 8.15
N GLU A 401 -7.35 -13.35 8.95
CA GLU A 401 -7.03 -12.12 9.68
C GLU A 401 -6.36 -11.06 8.78
N ASN A 402 -5.96 -11.43 7.56
CA ASN A 402 -5.10 -10.63 6.67
C ASN A 402 -5.81 -10.09 5.42
N PHE A 403 -7.13 -10.28 5.27
CA PHE A 403 -7.81 -10.08 3.97
C PHE A 403 -7.68 -8.65 3.39
N LEU A 404 -7.56 -7.63 4.23
CA LEU A 404 -7.31 -6.22 3.86
C LEU A 404 -6.53 -5.45 4.96
N LEU A 405 -6.04 -6.15 5.98
CA LEU A 405 -5.52 -5.52 7.20
C LEU A 405 -3.99 -5.48 7.15
N PRO A 406 -3.37 -4.29 7.21
CA PRO A 406 -1.94 -4.14 7.47
C PRO A 406 -1.55 -4.90 8.74
N GLY A 407 -0.40 -5.56 8.69
CA GLY A 407 0.14 -6.40 9.76
C GLY A 407 0.09 -5.76 11.16
N ASN A 408 -0.66 -6.43 12.03
CA ASN A 408 -0.21 -7.06 13.27
C ASN A 408 -1.38 -7.94 13.66
N LYS A 409 -1.16 -9.25 13.93
CA LYS A 409 -2.26 -10.18 14.32
C LYS A 409 -3.08 -9.66 15.51
N GLU A 410 -2.55 -8.70 16.28
CA GLU A 410 -3.18 -8.10 17.46
C GLU A 410 -3.40 -6.57 17.40
N ASP A 411 -2.75 -5.81 16.49
CA ASP A 411 -2.82 -4.33 16.41
C ASP A 411 -3.27 -3.78 15.03
N GLY A 412 -3.24 -4.59 13.97
CA GLY A 412 -3.28 -4.11 12.58
C GLY A 412 -4.54 -3.32 12.20
N SER A 413 -5.71 -3.75 12.72
CA SER A 413 -6.96 -3.03 12.48
C SER A 413 -7.03 -1.67 13.17
N ASP A 414 -6.42 -1.55 14.36
CA ASP A 414 -6.54 -0.31 15.15
C ASP A 414 -5.63 0.77 14.57
N LYS A 415 -4.35 0.43 14.31
CA LYS A 415 -3.39 1.38 13.71
C LYS A 415 -3.79 1.81 12.28
N SER A 416 -4.45 0.93 11.51
CA SER A 416 -5.01 1.30 10.20
C SER A 416 -6.17 2.31 10.30
N ARG A 417 -6.95 2.26 11.38
CA ARG A 417 -8.01 3.25 11.68
C ARG A 417 -7.41 4.61 12.02
N HIS A 418 -6.33 4.65 12.80
CA HIS A 418 -5.59 5.88 13.09
C HIS A 418 -5.12 6.57 11.80
N TRP A 419 -4.59 5.77 10.87
CA TRP A 419 -4.13 6.25 9.57
C TRP A 419 -5.27 6.81 8.71
N ASN A 420 -6.35 6.04 8.50
CA ASN A 420 -7.47 6.45 7.62
C ASN A 420 -8.30 7.60 8.21
N VAL A 421 -8.63 7.52 9.51
CA VAL A 421 -9.54 8.49 10.12
C VAL A 421 -8.86 9.85 10.25
N PHE A 422 -7.65 9.90 10.83
CA PHE A 422 -6.98 11.17 11.05
C PHE A 422 -6.27 11.69 9.79
N GLY A 423 -5.76 10.82 8.93
CA GLY A 423 -5.35 11.25 7.59
C GLY A 423 -6.52 11.83 6.78
N GLY A 424 -7.71 11.23 6.86
CA GLY A 424 -8.94 11.74 6.24
C GLY A 424 -9.39 13.09 6.81
N ILE A 425 -9.40 13.25 8.14
CA ILE A 425 -9.75 14.52 8.81
C ILE A 425 -8.84 15.66 8.32
N SER A 426 -7.56 15.39 8.07
CA SER A 426 -6.62 16.40 7.56
C SER A 426 -7.03 16.98 6.21
N LEU A 427 -7.76 16.22 5.38
CA LEU A 427 -8.18 16.66 4.04
C LEU A 427 -9.38 17.60 4.07
N TYR A 428 -10.29 17.46 5.04
CA TYR A 428 -11.53 18.26 5.08
C TYR A 428 -11.60 19.27 6.22
N LYS A 429 -10.70 19.18 7.22
CA LYS A 429 -10.45 20.22 8.22
C LYS A 429 -9.09 20.87 7.97
N SER A 430 -8.05 20.39 8.64
CA SER A 430 -6.65 20.72 8.43
C SER A 430 -5.77 19.68 9.12
N PRO A 431 -4.49 19.55 8.76
CA PRO A 431 -3.52 18.71 9.47
C PRO A 431 -3.46 19.00 10.98
N GLU A 432 -3.49 20.27 11.38
CA GLU A 432 -3.44 20.75 12.77
C GLU A 432 -4.67 20.31 13.55
N ALA A 433 -5.85 20.58 13.01
CA ALA A 433 -7.11 20.19 13.63
C ALA A 433 -7.23 18.66 13.74
N SER A 434 -6.67 17.93 12.78
CA SER A 434 -6.61 16.47 12.84
C SER A 434 -5.74 15.98 13.99
N LEU A 435 -4.53 16.54 14.15
CA LEU A 435 -3.63 16.17 15.25
C LEU A 435 -4.21 16.52 16.62
N GLN A 436 -4.86 17.68 16.77
CA GLN A 436 -5.53 18.03 18.03
C GLN A 436 -6.63 17.05 18.40
N LEU A 437 -7.47 16.66 17.43
CA LEU A 437 -8.53 15.66 17.63
C LEU A 437 -7.95 14.27 17.93
N ALA A 438 -6.83 13.93 17.30
CA ALA A 438 -6.09 12.70 17.58
C ALA A 438 -5.59 12.68 19.02
N LEU A 439 -4.83 13.69 19.44
CA LEU A 439 -4.31 13.80 20.81
C LEU A 439 -5.43 13.76 21.84
N ALA A 440 -6.53 14.49 21.64
CA ALA A 440 -7.67 14.47 22.56
C ALA A 440 -8.29 13.07 22.69
N ARG A 441 -8.38 12.32 21.59
CA ARG A 441 -8.82 10.93 21.62
C ARG A 441 -7.83 10.03 22.37
N GLU A 442 -6.55 10.09 22.02
CA GLU A 442 -5.56 9.22 22.66
C GLU A 442 -5.45 9.51 24.16
N VAL A 443 -5.57 10.78 24.58
CA VAL A 443 -5.62 11.15 26.01
C VAL A 443 -6.84 10.55 26.70
N ASN A 444 -8.01 10.56 26.04
CA ASN A 444 -9.21 9.94 26.59
C ASN A 444 -9.01 8.43 26.78
N ASP A 445 -8.49 7.74 25.77
CA ASP A 445 -8.24 6.29 25.81
C ASP A 445 -7.19 5.96 26.91
N PHE A 446 -6.12 6.76 27.03
CA PHE A 446 -5.13 6.64 28.12
C PHE A 446 -5.74 6.77 29.52
N ARG A 447 -6.72 7.68 29.69
CA ARG A 447 -7.43 7.87 30.97
C ARG A 447 -8.35 6.69 31.27
N GLU A 448 -9.12 6.23 30.28
CA GLU A 448 -10.05 5.10 30.42
C GLU A 448 -9.31 3.79 30.73
N GLU A 449 -8.10 3.60 30.20
CA GLU A 449 -7.24 2.44 30.48
C GLU A 449 -6.46 2.54 31.81
N GLY A 450 -6.79 3.51 32.67
CA GLY A 450 -6.25 3.61 34.03
C GLY A 450 -4.84 4.17 34.12
N ARG A 451 -4.36 4.90 33.09
CA ARG A 451 -3.06 5.59 33.07
C ARG A 451 -1.84 4.70 33.30
N THR A 452 -1.92 3.44 32.88
CA THR A 452 -0.84 2.46 33.07
C THR A 452 0.33 2.69 32.12
N PRO A 453 1.54 2.16 32.41
CA PRO A 453 2.66 2.23 31.46
C PRO A 453 2.34 1.65 30.09
N LYS A 454 1.55 0.57 30.05
CA LYS A 454 1.07 -0.04 28.81
C LYS A 454 0.17 0.92 28.02
N ALA A 455 -0.78 1.58 28.69
CA ALA A 455 -1.67 2.56 28.08
C ALA A 455 -0.87 3.77 27.54
N MET A 456 0.17 4.22 28.25
CA MET A 456 1.07 5.26 27.76
C MET A 456 1.87 4.80 26.53
N THR A 457 2.32 3.54 26.49
CA THR A 457 2.99 3.01 25.29
C THR A 457 2.05 3.04 24.10
N GLU A 458 0.80 2.63 24.28
CA GLU A 458 -0.20 2.70 23.20
C GLU A 458 -0.51 4.14 22.80
N PHE A 459 -0.70 5.06 23.76
CA PHE A 459 -0.85 6.50 23.49
C PHE A 459 0.23 7.05 22.54
N ILE A 460 1.50 6.76 22.85
CA ILE A 460 2.62 7.23 22.03
C ILE A 460 2.60 6.54 20.66
N ARG A 461 2.34 5.22 20.61
CA ARG A 461 2.24 4.44 19.36
C ARG A 461 1.10 4.92 18.46
N ASP A 462 -0.08 5.16 19.01
CA ASP A 462 -1.24 5.68 18.26
C ASP A 462 -1.01 7.09 17.79
N THR A 463 -0.40 7.95 18.60
CA THR A 463 0.00 9.29 18.17
C THR A 463 0.98 9.23 16.98
N MET A 464 1.97 8.32 17.00
CA MET A 464 2.85 8.10 15.85
C MET A 464 2.09 7.60 14.61
N ALA A 465 1.12 6.69 14.77
CA ALA A 465 0.28 6.21 13.67
C ALA A 465 -0.59 7.33 13.08
N ASN A 466 -1.16 8.19 13.92
CA ASN A 466 -1.91 9.38 13.53
C ASN A 466 -1.04 10.33 12.71
N LEU A 467 0.18 10.64 13.17
CA LEU A 467 1.14 11.50 12.46
C LEU A 467 1.52 10.93 11.09
N ASN A 468 1.76 9.61 11.01
CA ASN A 468 2.02 8.96 9.72
C ASN A 468 0.81 9.06 8.78
N GLY A 469 -0.42 8.85 9.28
CA GLY A 469 -1.65 9.05 8.51
C GLY A 469 -1.76 10.45 7.92
N ILE A 470 -1.57 11.46 8.77
CA ILE A 470 -1.58 12.88 8.37
C ILE A 470 -0.52 13.13 7.29
N TYR A 471 0.72 12.69 7.52
CA TYR A 471 1.80 12.88 6.56
C TYR A 471 1.49 12.23 5.21
N TYR A 472 1.27 10.92 5.16
CA TYR A 472 1.14 10.21 3.90
C TYR A 472 -0.13 10.58 3.14
N VAL A 473 -1.29 10.71 3.80
CA VAL A 473 -2.54 11.08 3.12
C VAL A 473 -2.44 12.48 2.49
N VAL A 474 -1.79 13.42 3.19
CA VAL A 474 -1.62 14.79 2.68
C VAL A 474 -0.50 14.86 1.64
N SER A 475 0.61 14.15 1.83
CA SER A 475 1.80 14.24 0.97
C SER A 475 1.77 13.41 -0.31
N ILE A 476 0.98 12.34 -0.39
CA ILE A 476 0.81 11.60 -1.65
C ILE A 476 0.16 12.52 -2.68
N ASN A 477 0.86 12.84 -3.76
CA ASN A 477 0.35 13.69 -4.83
C ASN A 477 -0.27 12.83 -5.94
N PRO A 478 -1.60 12.87 -6.14
CA PRO A 478 -2.25 12.07 -7.16
C PRO A 478 -1.84 12.44 -8.59
N ALA A 479 -1.33 13.65 -8.82
CA ALA A 479 -0.83 14.06 -10.12
C ALA A 479 0.45 13.30 -10.53
N LEU A 480 1.18 12.73 -9.57
CA LEU A 480 2.36 11.91 -9.82
C LEU A 480 2.03 10.42 -10.05
N LEU A 481 0.75 10.02 -9.90
CA LEU A 481 0.30 8.66 -10.21
C LEU A 481 0.05 8.43 -11.70
N LYS A 482 0.12 9.47 -12.52
CA LYS A 482 -0.22 9.45 -13.95
C LYS A 482 1.00 9.31 -14.84
#